data_AF-A0A2E8KQI7-F1
#
_entry.id   AF-A0A2E8KQI7-F1
#
_cell.length_a   1.000
_cell.length_b   1.000
_cell.length_c   1.000
_cell.angle_alpha   90.00
_cell.angle_beta   90.00
_cell.angle_gamma   90.00
#
_symmetry.space_group_name_H-M   'P 1'
#
loop_
_entity.id
_entity.type
_entity.pdbx_description
1 polymer ?
#
loop_
_entity_poly.entity_id
_entity_poly.type
_entity_poly.pdbx_seq_one_letter_code
_entity_poly.pdbx_strand_id
1 'polypeptide(L)'
;MAWFVNCGHQRYINHINLFAMKNAFKQLFFLCLGGLLLASVYAFNSPAPKYDYMQFTAVESILPGGLGRSRILIDNGAGGTEEIKIKNLYSIVGIKMDNIHENDKSVASVLSNLSSEGWELVETSTGVQTPNNEGSTGIFCTRYILKRER
;
A
#
# COMPACT_ATOMS: atom_id res chain seq x y z
N MET A 1 -75.56 25.34 24.11
CA MET A 1 -75.63 24.21 23.15
C MET A 1 -74.53 24.25 22.09
N ALA A 2 -74.12 25.42 21.57
CA ALA A 2 -73.07 25.53 20.54
C ALA A 2 -71.66 25.05 20.96
N TRP A 3 -71.31 25.15 22.25
CA TRP A 3 -70.00 24.74 22.78
C TRP A 3 -69.71 23.24 22.66
N PHE A 4 -70.72 22.37 22.83
CA PHE A 4 -70.54 20.92 22.76
C PHE A 4 -70.33 20.42 21.33
N VAL A 5 -70.99 21.03 20.33
CA VAL A 5 -70.83 20.67 18.91
C VAL A 5 -69.45 21.09 18.37
N ASN A 6 -68.97 22.27 18.77
CA ASN A 6 -67.67 22.78 18.36
C ASN A 6 -66.51 21.92 18.93
N CYS A 7 -66.66 21.43 20.18
CA CYS A 7 -65.67 20.57 20.82
C CYS A 7 -65.54 19.18 20.16
N GLY A 8 -66.64 18.59 19.67
CA GLY A 8 -66.63 17.31 18.94
C GLY A 8 -66.01 17.43 17.54
N HIS A 9 -66.32 18.52 16.83
CA HIS A 9 -65.75 18.82 15.51
C HIS A 9 -64.23 19.05 15.59
N GLN A 10 -63.76 19.81 16.58
CA GLN A 10 -62.34 20.04 16.81
C GLN A 10 -61.57 18.75 17.16
N ARG A 11 -62.17 17.86 17.96
CA ARG A 11 -61.59 16.53 18.24
C ARG A 11 -61.45 15.68 16.98
N TYR A 12 -62.45 15.68 16.11
CA TYR A 12 -62.42 14.93 14.86
C TYR A 12 -61.32 15.44 13.90
N ILE A 13 -61.19 16.76 13.75
CA ILE A 13 -60.11 17.39 12.98
C ILE A 13 -58.73 17.03 13.57
N ASN A 14 -58.58 17.06 14.89
CA ASN A 14 -57.33 16.69 15.56
C ASN A 14 -56.98 15.20 15.35
N HIS A 15 -57.97 14.30 15.35
CA HIS A 15 -57.75 12.88 15.06
C HIS A 15 -57.32 12.65 13.60
N ILE A 16 -57.91 13.37 12.64
CA ILE A 16 -57.52 13.32 11.22
C ILE A 16 -56.08 13.83 11.05
N ASN A 17 -55.76 14.98 11.63
CA ASN A 17 -54.41 15.57 11.57
C ASN A 17 -53.36 14.67 12.22
N LEU A 18 -53.69 14.03 13.33
CA LEU A 18 -52.80 13.08 14.00
C LEU A 18 -52.56 11.82 13.16
N PHE A 19 -53.59 11.31 12.49
CA PHE A 19 -53.46 10.17 11.57
C PHE A 19 -52.62 10.53 10.33
N ALA A 20 -52.86 11.70 9.73
CA ALA A 20 -52.10 12.21 8.61
C ALA A 20 -50.62 12.44 8.98
N MET A 21 -50.33 13.04 10.14
CA MET A 21 -48.95 13.23 10.63
C MET A 21 -48.22 11.90 10.85
N LYS A 22 -48.88 10.88 11.39
CA LYS A 22 -48.27 9.55 11.60
C LYS A 22 -47.92 8.87 10.28
N ASN A 23 -48.75 9.03 9.25
CA ASN A 23 -48.46 8.50 7.91
C ASN A 23 -47.34 9.28 7.23
N ALA A 24 -47.33 10.61 7.34
CA ALA A 24 -46.24 11.45 6.83
C ALA A 24 -44.90 11.12 7.51
N PHE A 25 -44.90 10.90 8.83
CA PHE A 25 -43.70 10.51 9.58
C PHE A 25 -43.16 9.14 9.14
N LYS A 26 -44.05 8.15 8.93
CA LYS A 26 -43.66 6.85 8.38
C LYS A 26 -43.06 6.96 6.98
N GLN A 27 -43.69 7.76 6.10
CA GLN A 27 -43.18 7.99 4.75
C GLN A 27 -41.80 8.65 4.76
N LEU A 28 -41.61 9.67 5.62
CA LEU A 28 -40.33 10.33 5.79
C LEU A 28 -39.26 9.37 6.31
N PHE A 29 -39.61 8.50 7.28
CA PHE A 29 -38.71 7.48 7.81
C PHE A 29 -38.25 6.49 6.73
N PHE A 30 -39.17 5.96 5.91
CA PHE A 30 -38.82 5.05 4.82
C PHE A 30 -38.03 5.74 3.69
N LEU A 31 -38.31 7.02 3.40
CA LEU A 31 -37.53 7.81 2.45
C LEU A 31 -36.10 8.06 2.95
N CYS A 32 -35.92 8.40 4.22
CA CYS A 32 -34.60 8.55 4.83
C CYS A 32 -33.82 7.23 4.84
N LEU A 33 -34.50 6.12 5.16
CA LEU A 33 -33.87 4.79 5.15
C LEU A 33 -33.45 4.38 3.72
N GLY A 34 -34.31 4.64 2.73
CA GLY A 34 -34.00 4.43 1.31
C GLY A 34 -32.85 5.31 0.82
N GLY A 35 -32.81 6.58 1.24
CA GLY A 35 -31.72 7.51 0.94
C GLY A 35 -30.38 7.08 1.56
N LEU A 36 -30.40 6.60 2.80
CA LEU A 36 -29.23 6.03 3.49
C LEU A 36 -28.73 4.76 2.79
N LEU A 37 -29.62 3.87 2.38
CA LEU A 37 -29.27 2.66 1.63
C LEU A 37 -28.65 3.00 0.28
N LEU A 38 -29.23 3.94 -0.47
CA LEU A 38 -28.66 4.43 -1.73
C LEU A 38 -27.26 5.03 -1.52
N ALA A 39 -27.09 5.92 -0.55
CA ALA A 39 -25.80 6.52 -0.23
C ALA A 39 -24.73 5.47 0.13
N SER A 40 -25.12 4.40 0.83
CA SER A 40 -24.21 3.30 1.16
C SER A 40 -23.70 2.56 -0.09
N VAL A 41 -24.54 2.33 -1.09
CA VAL A 41 -24.14 1.65 -2.34
C VAL A 41 -23.12 2.49 -3.11
N TYR A 42 -23.26 3.81 -3.11
CA TYR A 42 -22.29 4.70 -3.75
C TYR A 42 -20.98 4.84 -2.96
N ALA A 43 -21.02 4.76 -1.63
CA ALA A 43 -19.82 4.88 -0.79
C ALA A 43 -18.83 3.72 -0.96
N PHE A 44 -19.30 2.52 -1.33
CA PHE A 44 -18.44 1.34 -1.51
C PHE A 44 -18.01 1.09 -2.97
N ASN A 45 -18.43 1.93 -3.93
CA ASN A 45 -18.07 1.78 -5.33
C ASN A 45 -16.79 2.56 -5.67
N SER A 46 -15.68 2.26 -4.96
CA SER A 46 -14.36 2.76 -5.31
C SER A 46 -13.69 1.78 -6.29
N PRO A 47 -13.22 2.23 -7.47
CA PRO A 47 -12.51 1.35 -8.38
C PRO A 47 -11.25 0.79 -7.71
N ALA A 48 -10.87 -0.45 -8.05
CA ALA A 48 -9.65 -1.03 -7.54
C ALA A 48 -8.45 -0.14 -7.94
N PRO A 49 -7.56 0.20 -6.99
CA PRO A 49 -6.38 1.01 -7.28
C PRO A 49 -5.50 0.29 -8.30
N LYS A 50 -4.94 1.06 -9.23
CA LYS A 50 -3.97 0.57 -10.20
C LYS A 50 -2.58 0.88 -9.68
N TYR A 51 -1.62 0.01 -9.94
CA TYR A 51 -0.26 0.18 -9.44
C TYR A 51 0.76 0.15 -10.57
N ASP A 52 1.82 0.94 -10.38
CA ASP A 52 3.11 0.78 -11.04
C ASP A 52 4.05 -0.03 -10.13
N TYR A 53 4.92 -0.83 -10.72
CA TYR A 53 5.88 -1.67 -10.00
C TYR A 53 7.30 -1.32 -10.42
N MET A 54 8.22 -1.42 -9.47
CA MET A 54 9.66 -1.32 -9.72
C MET A 54 10.42 -2.40 -8.97
N GLN A 55 11.68 -2.60 -9.38
CA GLN A 55 12.58 -3.54 -8.76
C GLN A 55 13.84 -2.82 -8.27
N PHE A 56 14.13 -2.96 -6.98
CA PHE A 56 15.41 -2.61 -6.39
C PHE A 56 16.16 -3.92 -6.07
N THR A 57 17.40 -4.07 -6.52
CA THR A 57 18.19 -5.29 -6.33
C THR A 57 19.57 -4.97 -5.79
N ALA A 58 19.93 -5.53 -4.64
CA ALA A 58 21.29 -5.50 -4.11
C ALA A 58 22.01 -6.77 -4.55
N VAL A 59 23.06 -6.62 -5.36
CA VAL A 59 23.93 -7.69 -5.85
C VAL A 59 25.27 -7.57 -5.15
N GLU A 60 25.62 -8.57 -4.35
CA GLU A 60 26.84 -8.60 -3.55
C GLU A 60 27.71 -9.77 -3.99
N SER A 61 28.94 -9.44 -4.38
CA SER A 61 29.87 -10.40 -4.95
C SER A 61 30.68 -11.09 -3.85
N ILE A 62 30.67 -12.42 -3.88
CA ILE A 62 31.49 -13.30 -3.05
C ILE A 62 32.66 -13.74 -3.94
N LEU A 63 33.63 -12.85 -4.14
CA LEU A 63 34.86 -13.15 -4.86
C LEU A 63 36.08 -13.09 -3.93
N PRO A 64 36.98 -14.08 -3.97
CA PRO A 64 38.20 -14.06 -3.18
C PRO A 64 39.05 -12.86 -3.54
N GLY A 65 39.72 -12.29 -2.55
CA GLY A 65 40.57 -11.12 -2.76
C GLY A 65 39.85 -9.80 -3.02
N GLY A 66 38.52 -9.77 -2.91
CA GLY A 66 37.75 -8.53 -2.99
C GLY A 66 37.71 -7.91 -4.39
N LEU A 67 37.93 -8.71 -5.44
CA LEU A 67 37.82 -8.30 -6.84
C LEU A 67 36.36 -8.18 -7.33
N GLY A 68 35.40 -8.39 -6.42
CA GLY A 68 33.97 -8.24 -6.65
C GLY A 68 33.56 -6.87 -7.18
N ARG A 69 32.38 -6.83 -7.79
CA ARG A 69 31.71 -5.60 -8.23
C ARG A 69 30.30 -5.58 -7.67
N SER A 70 30.20 -5.34 -6.38
CA SER A 70 28.92 -5.27 -5.70
C SER A 70 28.17 -4.00 -6.12
N ARG A 71 26.88 -4.13 -6.42
CA ARG A 71 26.03 -3.09 -7.03
C ARG A 71 24.64 -3.14 -6.46
N ILE A 72 24.04 -1.97 -6.27
CA ILE A 72 22.59 -1.80 -6.19
C ILE A 72 22.09 -1.43 -7.59
N LEU A 73 21.04 -2.09 -8.04
CA LEU A 73 20.36 -1.86 -9.31
C LEU A 73 18.93 -1.42 -9.01
N ILE A 74 18.49 -0.32 -9.60
CA ILE A 74 17.11 0.18 -9.46
C ILE A 74 16.52 0.26 -10.87
N ASP A 75 15.44 -0.48 -11.10
CA ASP A 75 14.74 -0.57 -12.38
C ASP A 75 13.28 -0.18 -12.21
N ASN A 76 12.89 0.91 -12.87
CA ASN A 76 11.55 1.50 -12.81
C ASN A 76 10.63 1.00 -13.92
N GLY A 77 11.05 0.01 -14.72
CA GLY A 77 10.27 -0.56 -15.83
C GLY A 77 10.16 0.32 -17.08
N ALA A 78 10.69 1.55 -17.03
CA ALA A 78 10.66 2.52 -18.13
C ALA A 78 11.90 2.45 -19.06
N GLY A 79 12.72 1.40 -18.96
CA GLY A 79 13.86 1.15 -19.84
C GLY A 79 15.19 1.77 -19.39
N GLY A 80 15.26 2.30 -18.17
CA GLY A 80 16.49 2.79 -17.55
C GLY A 80 16.77 2.08 -16.22
N THR A 81 18.03 1.71 -15.98
CA THR A 81 18.50 1.14 -14.72
C THR A 81 19.49 2.09 -14.07
N GLU A 82 19.20 2.52 -12.85
CA GLU A 82 20.17 3.26 -12.04
C GLU A 82 21.07 2.27 -11.30
N GLU A 83 22.38 2.55 -11.27
CA GLU A 83 23.36 1.72 -10.59
C GLU A 83 24.09 2.49 -9.51
N ILE A 84 24.05 1.97 -8.28
CA ILE A 84 24.83 2.48 -7.16
C ILE A 84 25.92 1.46 -6.83
N LYS A 85 27.18 1.90 -6.76
CA LYS A 85 28.29 1.03 -6.36
C LYS A 85 28.29 0.85 -4.85
N ILE A 86 28.38 -0.39 -4.39
CA ILE A 86 28.51 -0.75 -2.97
C ILE A 86 29.78 -1.56 -2.74
N LYS A 87 30.14 -1.75 -1.47
CA LYS A 87 31.43 -2.35 -1.10
C LYS A 87 31.36 -3.88 -1.19
N ASN A 88 32.50 -4.52 -1.42
CA ASN A 88 32.58 -5.98 -1.47
C ASN A 88 32.58 -6.61 -0.07
N LEU A 89 31.88 -7.72 0.09
CA LEU A 89 31.78 -8.40 1.38
C LEU A 89 33.05 -9.13 1.80
N TYR A 90 33.89 -9.55 0.85
CA TYR A 90 35.06 -10.39 1.10
C TYR A 90 36.39 -9.71 0.74
N SER A 91 37.45 -10.17 1.39
CA SER A 91 38.87 -9.87 1.14
C SER A 91 39.66 -11.17 1.01
N ILE A 92 40.99 -11.07 0.83
CA ILE A 92 41.88 -12.25 0.95
C ILE A 92 41.81 -12.84 2.38
N VAL A 93 41.62 -12.00 3.39
CA VAL A 93 41.70 -12.37 4.81
C VAL A 93 40.34 -12.87 5.35
N GLY A 94 39.24 -12.59 4.65
CA GLY A 94 37.88 -12.98 5.07
C GLY A 94 36.84 -11.88 4.89
N ILE A 95 35.73 -12.02 5.62
CA ILE A 95 34.56 -11.14 5.57
C ILE A 95 34.88 -9.77 6.17
N LYS A 96 34.46 -8.71 5.49
CA LYS A 96 34.59 -7.31 5.93
C LYS A 96 33.30 -6.82 6.57
N MET A 97 33.19 -6.93 7.90
CA MET A 97 31.99 -6.51 8.65
C MET A 97 31.67 -5.01 8.47
N ASP A 98 32.69 -4.16 8.38
CA ASP A 98 32.50 -2.73 8.10
C ASP A 98 31.87 -2.48 6.72
N ASN A 99 32.17 -3.32 5.74
CA ASN A 99 31.56 -3.20 4.41
C ASN A 99 30.09 -3.64 4.45
N ILE A 100 29.77 -4.69 5.19
CA ILE A 100 28.38 -5.13 5.40
C ILE A 100 27.58 -3.97 6.02
N HIS A 101 28.06 -3.40 7.12
CA HIS A 101 27.38 -2.30 7.80
C HIS A 101 27.15 -1.08 6.90
N GLU A 102 28.14 -0.71 6.10
CA GLU A 102 28.02 0.42 5.16
C GLU A 102 27.11 0.11 3.96
N ASN A 103 27.08 -1.13 3.49
CA ASN A 103 26.13 -1.59 2.48
C ASN A 103 24.70 -1.59 3.03
N ASP A 104 24.48 -2.06 4.26
CA ASP A 104 23.16 -2.07 4.92
C ASP A 104 22.60 -0.65 5.05
N LYS A 105 23.44 0.32 5.43
CA LYS A 105 23.06 1.75 5.41
C LYS A 105 22.68 2.24 4.01
N SER A 106 23.43 1.82 2.99
CA SER A 106 23.16 2.22 1.60
C SER A 106 21.81 1.66 1.13
N VAL A 107 21.52 0.39 1.42
CA VAL A 107 20.23 -0.25 1.14
C VAL A 107 19.09 0.46 1.88
N ALA A 108 19.25 0.71 3.18
CA ALA A 108 18.26 1.41 3.98
C ALA A 108 18.00 2.84 3.47
N SER A 109 19.04 3.54 3.03
CA SER A 109 18.93 4.88 2.43
C SER A 109 18.12 4.85 1.13
N VAL A 110 18.36 3.86 0.25
CA VAL A 110 17.60 3.71 -1.00
C VAL A 110 16.13 3.44 -0.69
N LEU A 111 15.83 2.50 0.21
CA LEU A 111 14.46 2.21 0.62
C LEU A 111 13.76 3.43 1.23
N SER A 112 14.48 4.22 2.04
CA SER A 112 13.94 5.45 2.63
C SER A 112 13.65 6.51 1.57
N ASN A 113 14.54 6.68 0.59
CA ASN A 113 14.34 7.60 -0.53
C ASN A 113 13.13 7.18 -1.38
N LEU A 114 13.06 5.92 -1.78
CA LEU A 114 11.93 5.37 -2.54
C LEU A 114 10.61 5.51 -1.76
N SER A 115 10.63 5.28 -0.45
CA SER A 115 9.48 5.52 0.42
C SER A 115 9.04 6.99 0.42
N SER A 116 9.98 7.94 0.45
CA SER A 116 9.66 9.37 0.36
C SER A 116 9.07 9.78 -1.00
N GLU A 117 9.35 9.00 -2.05
CA GLU A 117 8.78 9.15 -3.40
C GLU A 117 7.42 8.44 -3.58
N GLY A 118 6.90 7.84 -2.50
CA GLY A 118 5.60 7.17 -2.47
C GLY A 118 5.65 5.68 -2.87
N TRP A 119 6.83 5.09 -3.01
CA TRP A 119 6.95 3.65 -3.26
C TRP A 119 6.80 2.85 -1.96
N GLU A 120 5.96 1.83 -2.00
CA GLU A 120 5.72 0.91 -0.90
C GLU A 120 6.44 -0.41 -1.19
N LEU A 121 7.27 -0.86 -0.26
CA LEU A 121 7.89 -2.20 -0.32
C LEU A 121 6.82 -3.27 -0.11
N VAL A 122 6.70 -4.21 -1.05
CA VAL A 122 5.69 -5.29 -0.98
C VAL A 122 6.28 -6.68 -0.86
N GLU A 123 7.49 -6.89 -1.39
CA GLU A 123 8.14 -8.20 -1.34
C GLU A 123 9.65 -8.04 -1.25
N THR A 124 10.27 -8.91 -0.47
CA THR A 124 11.73 -9.08 -0.44
C THR A 124 12.05 -10.56 -0.64
N SER A 125 12.90 -10.86 -1.61
CA SER A 125 13.39 -12.22 -1.90
C SER A 125 14.91 -12.23 -1.96
N THR A 126 15.52 -13.28 -1.42
CA THR A 126 16.98 -13.47 -1.41
C THR A 126 17.36 -14.69 -2.21
N GLY A 127 18.51 -14.65 -2.89
CA GLY A 127 19.07 -15.76 -3.63
C GLY A 127 20.60 -15.81 -3.52
N VAL A 128 21.13 -17.03 -3.51
CA VAL A 128 22.57 -17.29 -3.54
C VAL A 128 22.84 -18.16 -4.76
N GLN A 129 23.83 -17.79 -5.57
CA GLN A 129 24.28 -18.61 -6.69
C GLN A 129 25.80 -18.76 -6.66
N THR A 130 26.26 -19.99 -6.80
CA THR A 130 27.67 -20.33 -7.01
C THR A 130 27.78 -20.93 -8.41
N PRO A 131 28.51 -20.29 -9.36
CA PRO A 131 28.53 -20.73 -10.75
C PRO A 131 29.36 -22.01 -10.98
N ASN A 132 30.13 -22.46 -9.99
CA ASN A 132 30.98 -23.65 -10.08
C ASN A 132 30.91 -24.51 -8.82
N ASN A 133 31.30 -25.78 -8.93
CA ASN A 133 31.34 -26.71 -7.80
C ASN A 133 32.51 -26.45 -6.84
N GLU A 134 33.35 -25.45 -7.13
CA GLU A 134 34.56 -25.14 -6.35
C GLU A 134 34.27 -24.21 -5.16
N GLY A 135 33.05 -23.68 -5.04
CA GLY A 135 32.57 -22.94 -3.86
C GLY A 135 33.29 -21.61 -3.56
N SER A 136 34.31 -21.26 -4.35
CA SER A 136 35.16 -20.08 -4.12
C SER A 136 34.56 -18.79 -4.69
N THR A 137 33.58 -18.88 -5.59
CA THR A 137 32.94 -17.73 -6.21
C THR A 137 31.43 -17.80 -6.03
N GLY A 138 30.80 -16.66 -5.77
CA GLY A 138 29.35 -16.62 -5.63
C GLY A 138 28.78 -15.22 -5.76
N ILE A 139 27.47 -15.17 -5.88
CA ILE A 139 26.67 -13.96 -5.88
C ILE A 139 25.60 -14.13 -4.81
N PHE A 140 25.54 -13.18 -3.88
CA PHE A 140 24.39 -12.96 -3.03
C PHE A 140 23.52 -11.87 -3.67
N CYS A 141 22.23 -12.12 -3.79
CA CYS A 141 21.29 -11.20 -4.41
C CYS A 141 20.08 -11.04 -3.51
N THR A 142 19.71 -9.80 -3.21
CA THR A 142 18.44 -9.47 -2.55
C THR A 142 17.62 -8.59 -3.48
N ARG A 143 16.42 -9.05 -3.80
CA ARG A 143 15.46 -8.36 -4.65
C ARG A 143 14.31 -7.83 -3.81
N TYR A 144 14.05 -6.55 -3.99
CA TYR A 144 12.97 -5.80 -3.38
C TYR A 144 12.00 -5.41 -4.49
N ILE A 145 10.74 -5.79 -4.35
CA ILE A 145 9.66 -5.38 -5.25
C ILE A 145 8.88 -4.29 -4.52
N LEU A 146 8.74 -3.15 -5.18
CA LEU A 146 7.99 -2.01 -4.67
C LEU A 146 6.84 -1.70 -5.61
N LYS A 147 5.74 -1.18 -5.06
CA LYS A 147 4.59 -0.69 -5.82
C LYS A 147 4.30 0.77 -5.47
N ARG A 148 3.66 1.47 -6.38
CA ARG A 148 3.09 2.79 -6.13
C ARG A 148 1.74 2.89 -6.83
N GLU A 149 0.75 3.48 -6.15
CA GLU A 149 -0.55 3.74 -6.77
C GLU A 149 -0.39 4.70 -7.96
N ARG A 150 -1.07 4.38 -9.07
CA ARG A 150 -1.04 5.15 -10.32
C ARG A 150 -2.13 6.19 -10.37
#